data_AF-A0A5J5RAU1-F1
#
_entry.id   AF-A0A5J5RAU1-F1
#
_cell.length_a   1.000
_cell.length_b   1.000
_cell.length_c   1.000
_cell.angle_alpha   90.00
_cell.angle_beta   90.00
_cell.angle_gamma   90.00
#
_symmetry.space_group_name_H-M   'P 1'
#
loop_
_entity.id
_entity.type
_entity.pdbx_description
1 polymer ?
#
loop_
_entity_poly.entity_id
_entity_poly.type
_entity_poly.pdbx_seq_one_letter_code
_entity_poly.pdbx_strand_id
1 'polypeptide(L)'
;MDSSNSASSPDMQKPKIVTGPGGYVLEDVPHLSDYIPDLPTYPNPLQDNPAYSVVKQYFVHVDDTVPQKIVVHKDGPRGVHFRRAGPRQRVYFDSDEVHACIVTCGGLCPGLNTVIREIVCGLYHMYGVKKVLGIDGGCKGFYVKNTVHLDPKVVNDIHKRGGTILGTSRGGHDTSKIVDSIQD
;
A
#
# COMPACT_ATOMS: atom_id res chain seq x y z
N MET A 1 -18.18 -40.39 -0.50
CA MET A 1 -18.63 -39.38 0.47
C MET A 1 -17.37 -38.74 0.99
N ASP A 2 -16.81 -37.79 0.25
CA ASP A 2 -15.67 -36.99 0.71
C ASP A 2 -16.18 -35.59 0.95
N SER A 3 -16.19 -35.23 2.23
CA SER A 3 -16.67 -33.96 2.74
C SER A 3 -15.75 -32.84 2.25
N SER A 4 -16.32 -31.97 1.43
CA SER A 4 -15.76 -30.68 1.06
C SER A 4 -15.38 -29.90 2.31
N ASN A 5 -14.08 -29.74 2.55
CA ASN A 5 -13.58 -28.87 3.59
C ASN A 5 -13.80 -27.42 3.13
N SER A 6 -14.91 -26.83 3.60
CA SER A 6 -15.24 -25.42 3.38
C SER A 6 -14.19 -24.59 4.10
N ALA A 7 -13.23 -24.06 3.36
CA ALA A 7 -12.34 -23.02 3.87
C ALA A 7 -13.22 -21.87 4.38
N SER A 8 -13.21 -21.66 5.70
CA SER A 8 -13.86 -20.52 6.34
C SER A 8 -13.36 -19.26 5.65
N SER A 9 -14.29 -18.47 5.13
CA SER A 9 -14.02 -17.15 4.58
C SER A 9 -13.21 -16.34 5.62
N PRO A 10 -12.12 -15.67 5.23
CA PRO A 10 -11.40 -14.83 6.18
C PRO A 10 -12.37 -13.79 6.71
N ASP A 11 -12.41 -13.66 8.04
CA ASP A 11 -13.26 -12.75 8.78
C ASP A 11 -13.24 -11.38 8.08
N MET A 12 -14.35 -10.99 7.45
CA MET A 12 -14.46 -9.66 6.83
C MET A 12 -14.34 -8.66 7.97
N GLN A 13 -13.15 -8.08 8.13
CA GLN A 13 -12.90 -7.04 9.13
C GLN A 13 -14.00 -6.00 9.01
N LYS A 14 -14.79 -5.85 10.08
CA LYS A 14 -15.87 -4.86 10.11
C LYS A 14 -15.26 -3.48 9.79
N PRO A 15 -15.89 -2.69 8.90
CA PRO A 15 -15.35 -1.39 8.54
C PRO A 15 -15.24 -0.50 9.79
N LYS A 16 -14.15 0.26 9.87
CA LYS A 16 -13.88 1.19 10.98
C LYS A 16 -14.72 2.45 10.77
N ILE A 17 -15.87 2.53 11.43
CA ILE A 17 -16.81 3.63 11.27
C ILE A 17 -16.62 4.70 12.35
N VAL A 18 -16.43 5.95 11.93
CA VAL A 18 -16.44 7.13 12.83
C VAL A 18 -17.56 8.07 12.41
N THR A 19 -18.47 8.40 13.32
CA THR A 19 -19.57 9.32 13.04
C THR A 19 -19.27 10.73 13.52
N GLY A 20 -19.88 11.73 12.89
CA GLY A 20 -19.68 13.13 13.23
C GLY A 20 -20.91 14.00 12.93
N PRO A 21 -20.82 15.31 13.21
CA PRO A 21 -21.95 16.24 13.07
C PRO A 21 -22.52 16.30 11.64
N GLY A 22 -23.82 16.58 11.53
CA GLY A 22 -24.50 16.76 10.24
C GLY A 22 -24.60 15.48 9.42
N GLY A 23 -24.69 14.30 10.06
CA GLY A 23 -24.75 13.02 9.38
C GLY A 23 -23.45 12.63 8.67
N TYR A 24 -22.31 13.11 9.18
CA TYR A 24 -20.99 12.71 8.70
C TYR A 24 -20.67 11.29 9.15
N VAL A 25 -20.20 10.47 8.22
CA VAL A 25 -19.75 9.09 8.47
C VAL A 25 -18.42 8.90 7.76
N LEU A 26 -17.35 8.65 8.50
CA LEU A 26 -16.08 8.21 7.95
C LEU A 26 -16.04 6.68 7.94
N GLU A 27 -16.01 6.11 6.73
CA GLU A 27 -15.64 4.73 6.50
C GLU A 27 -14.12 4.66 6.40
N ASP A 28 -13.47 4.40 7.53
CA ASP A 28 -12.02 4.43 7.65
C ASP A 28 -11.39 3.08 7.31
N VAL A 29 -10.08 3.12 7.06
CA VAL A 29 -9.27 1.92 6.81
C VAL A 29 -8.62 1.42 8.10
N PRO A 30 -8.34 0.11 8.22
CA PRO A 30 -7.50 -0.39 9.30
C PRO A 30 -6.12 0.27 9.27
N HIS A 31 -5.62 0.64 10.45
CA HIS A 31 -4.28 1.18 10.63
C HIS A 31 -3.38 0.16 11.33
N LEU A 32 -2.07 0.22 11.08
CA LEU A 32 -1.11 -0.66 11.76
C LEU A 32 -1.15 -0.48 13.29
N SER A 33 -1.37 0.75 13.75
CA SER A 33 -1.57 1.10 15.16
C SER A 33 -2.83 0.49 15.79
N ASP A 34 -3.78 -0.03 14.99
CA ASP A 34 -4.93 -0.76 15.51
C ASP A 34 -4.54 -2.17 15.99
N TYR A 35 -3.37 -2.68 15.56
CA TYR A 35 -2.87 -4.03 15.87
C TYR A 35 -1.59 -4.04 16.71
N ILE A 36 -0.79 -2.97 16.64
CA ILE A 36 0.48 -2.84 17.36
C ILE A 36 0.38 -1.62 18.31
N PRO A 37 0.24 -1.84 19.63
CA PRO A 37 0.21 -0.75 20.59
C PRO A 37 1.58 -0.05 20.67
N ASP A 38 1.56 1.24 21.03
CA ASP A 38 2.75 2.06 21.25
C ASP A 38 3.74 2.11 20.06
N LEU A 39 3.20 1.96 18.83
CA LEU A 39 3.99 1.98 17.61
C LEU A 39 4.71 3.34 17.46
N PRO A 40 6.06 3.36 17.43
CA PRO A 40 6.80 4.61 17.31
C PRO A 40 6.53 5.27 15.96
N THR A 41 6.76 6.57 15.91
CA THR A 41 6.68 7.34 14.68
C THR A 41 7.93 8.18 14.50
N TYR A 42 8.30 8.42 13.25
CA TYR A 42 9.48 9.17 12.84
C TYR A 42 9.08 10.36 11.97
N PRO A 43 9.83 11.47 11.96
CA PRO A 43 9.64 12.53 10.97
C PRO A 43 9.71 11.97 9.56
N ASN A 44 8.79 12.37 8.67
CA ASN A 44 8.84 11.94 7.28
C ASN A 44 10.07 12.56 6.58
N PRO A 45 10.95 11.77 5.92
CA PRO A 45 12.13 12.26 5.20
C PRO A 45 11.82 13.31 4.11
N LEU A 46 10.58 13.34 3.62
CA LEU A 46 10.13 14.35 2.67
C LEU A 46 10.22 15.79 3.17
N GLN A 47 10.23 16.00 4.49
CA GLN A 47 10.36 17.33 5.10
C GLN A 47 11.69 17.99 4.73
N ASP A 48 12.74 17.19 4.61
CA ASP A 48 14.11 17.67 4.37
C ASP A 48 14.54 17.47 2.90
N ASN A 49 13.69 16.88 2.06
CA ASN A 49 14.03 16.60 0.68
C ASN A 49 14.03 17.89 -0.15
N PRO A 50 15.14 18.28 -0.83
CA PRO A 50 15.22 19.51 -1.61
C PRO A 50 14.15 19.65 -2.70
N ALA A 51 13.72 18.53 -3.31
CA ALA A 51 12.66 18.53 -4.31
C ALA A 51 11.26 18.82 -3.73
N TYR A 52 11.12 18.66 -2.41
CA TYR A 52 9.85 18.74 -1.67
C TYR A 52 9.90 19.68 -0.46
N SER A 53 10.91 20.54 -0.32
CA SER A 53 11.00 21.51 0.79
C SER A 53 10.59 22.93 0.37
N VAL A 54 10.40 23.18 -0.93
CA VAL A 54 10.15 24.52 -1.48
C VAL A 54 8.67 24.94 -1.41
N VAL A 55 7.71 24.01 -1.38
CA VAL A 55 6.28 24.32 -1.25
C VAL A 55 5.80 24.12 0.20
N LYS A 56 5.04 25.06 0.75
CA LYS A 56 4.63 25.03 2.17
C LYS A 56 3.61 23.93 2.54
N GLN A 57 3.02 23.22 1.59
CA GLN A 57 1.94 22.25 1.83
C GLN A 57 2.11 20.99 0.99
N TYR A 58 2.87 20.01 1.49
CA TYR A 58 2.94 18.68 0.88
C TYR A 58 2.18 17.61 1.66
N PHE A 59 2.00 17.78 2.97
CA PHE A 59 1.41 16.74 3.82
C PHE A 59 -0.11 16.86 3.91
N VAL A 60 -0.78 15.72 3.83
CA VAL A 60 -2.22 15.60 4.00
C VAL A 60 -2.54 15.53 5.49
N HIS A 61 -3.53 16.32 5.92
CA HIS A 61 -3.95 16.35 7.33
C HIS A 61 -4.60 15.01 7.73
N VAL A 62 -4.50 14.64 9.01
CA VAL A 62 -5.11 13.39 9.50
C VAL A 62 -6.63 13.43 9.36
N ASP A 63 -7.26 14.59 9.48
CA ASP A 63 -8.71 14.74 9.35
C ASP A 63 -9.18 15.05 7.91
N ASP A 64 -8.28 15.09 6.93
CA ASP A 64 -8.67 15.29 5.53
C ASP A 64 -9.44 14.07 5.02
N THR A 65 -10.69 14.30 4.60
CA THR A 65 -11.54 13.26 4.02
C THR A 65 -12.13 13.68 2.68
N VAL A 66 -12.44 12.68 1.86
CA VAL A 66 -13.02 12.80 0.52
C VAL A 66 -14.45 12.25 0.58
N PRO A 67 -15.47 13.03 0.21
CA PRO A 67 -16.85 12.56 0.23
C PRO A 67 -17.09 11.48 -0.83
N GLN A 68 -17.83 10.43 -0.48
CA GLN A 68 -18.30 9.43 -1.45
C GLN A 68 -19.29 10.07 -2.44
N LYS A 69 -20.16 10.96 -1.94
CA LYS A 69 -21.15 11.69 -2.74
C LYS A 69 -20.88 13.18 -2.67
N ILE A 70 -20.42 13.75 -3.79
CA ILE A 70 -20.09 15.18 -3.89
C ILE A 70 -21.34 16.06 -4.04
N VAL A 71 -22.40 15.52 -4.66
CA VAL A 71 -23.65 16.24 -4.88
C VAL A 71 -24.62 15.98 -3.72
N VAL A 72 -24.83 17.00 -2.89
CA VAL A 72 -25.72 16.94 -1.71
C VAL A 72 -26.68 18.13 -1.70
N HIS A 73 -27.82 17.98 -1.01
CA HIS A 73 -28.72 19.09 -0.74
C HIS A 73 -28.23 19.91 0.47
N LYS A 74 -28.52 21.22 0.48
CA LYS A 74 -28.07 22.16 1.52
C LYS A 74 -28.34 21.65 2.95
N ASP A 75 -29.53 21.09 3.17
CA ASP A 75 -29.99 20.63 4.49
C ASP A 75 -29.92 19.10 4.64
N GLY A 76 -29.29 18.42 3.68
CA GLY A 76 -29.10 16.97 3.70
C GLY A 76 -27.90 16.55 4.56
N PRO A 77 -27.82 15.26 4.94
CA PRO A 77 -26.67 14.75 5.66
C PRO A 77 -25.40 14.84 4.78
N ARG A 78 -24.25 15.05 5.42
CA ARG A 78 -22.93 14.99 4.76
C ARG A 78 -22.63 13.62 4.16
N GLY A 79 -23.12 12.56 4.80
CA GLY A 79 -23.03 11.19 4.30
C GLY A 79 -21.65 10.57 4.52
N VAL A 80 -21.32 9.59 3.67
CA VAL A 80 -20.11 8.79 3.76
C VAL A 80 -18.90 9.54 3.18
N HIS A 81 -17.79 9.47 3.90
CA HIS A 81 -16.49 10.01 3.57
C HIS A 81 -15.41 8.93 3.70
N PHE A 82 -14.35 9.06 2.91
CA PHE A 82 -13.16 8.21 2.95
C PHE A 82 -11.94 9.04 3.32
N ARG A 83 -10.95 8.41 3.96
CA ARG A 83 -9.69 9.06 4.31
C ARG A 83 -8.91 9.46 3.04
N ARG A 84 -8.41 10.69 2.99
CA ARG A 84 -7.58 11.16 1.86
C ARG A 84 -6.19 10.51 1.90
N ALA A 85 -5.77 9.87 0.81
CA ALA A 85 -4.41 9.35 0.67
C ALA A 85 -3.39 10.49 0.43
N GLY A 86 -2.15 10.29 0.86
CA GLY A 86 -1.05 11.22 0.63
C GLY A 86 0.03 11.14 1.72
N PRO A 87 1.16 11.85 1.55
CA PRO A 87 2.24 11.82 2.52
C PRO A 87 1.77 12.43 3.85
N ARG A 88 2.25 11.88 4.96
CA ARG A 88 1.99 12.38 6.33
C ARG A 88 3.26 12.98 6.92
N GLN A 89 3.12 13.93 7.84
CA GLN A 89 4.28 14.55 8.51
C GLN A 89 5.12 13.53 9.29
N ARG A 90 4.50 12.44 9.74
CA ARG A 90 5.15 11.35 10.45
C ARG A 90 4.89 10.01 9.76
N VAL A 91 5.88 9.12 9.78
CA VAL A 91 5.83 7.76 9.25
C VAL A 91 6.12 6.74 10.36
N TYR A 92 5.77 5.47 10.15
CA TYR A 92 5.92 4.42 11.18
C TYR A 92 7.26 3.67 11.13
N PHE A 93 8.02 3.82 10.04
CA PHE A 93 9.27 3.09 9.84
C PHE A 93 10.39 4.05 9.51
N ASP A 94 11.57 3.80 10.08
CA ASP A 94 12.81 4.42 9.62
C ASP A 94 13.26 3.78 8.29
N SER A 95 13.85 4.57 7.40
CA SER A 95 14.20 4.12 6.06
C SER A 95 15.17 2.93 6.01
N ASP A 96 16.08 2.82 6.97
CA ASP A 96 17.09 1.75 6.98
C ASP A 96 16.54 0.40 7.48
N GLU A 97 15.43 0.46 8.22
CA GLU A 97 14.67 -0.69 8.74
C GLU A 97 13.69 -1.26 7.73
N VAL A 98 13.29 -0.47 6.73
CA VAL A 98 12.33 -0.92 5.71
C VAL A 98 12.98 -1.91 4.74
N HIS A 99 12.39 -3.09 4.66
CA HIS A 99 12.57 -4.02 3.55
C HIS A 99 11.27 -4.11 2.75
N ALA A 100 11.23 -3.43 1.60
CA ALA A 100 10.03 -3.38 0.77
C ALA A 100 10.00 -4.55 -0.21
N CYS A 101 8.80 -5.09 -0.45
CA CYS A 101 8.59 -6.18 -1.38
C CYS A 101 7.42 -5.85 -2.32
N ILE A 102 7.60 -6.10 -3.63
CA ILE A 102 6.60 -5.84 -4.67
C ILE A 102 6.25 -7.15 -5.36
N VAL A 103 4.96 -7.41 -5.54
CA VAL A 103 4.45 -8.57 -6.28
C VAL A 103 3.34 -8.14 -7.22
N THR A 104 3.31 -8.69 -8.44
CA THR A 104 2.22 -8.49 -9.39
C THR A 104 1.42 -9.78 -9.58
N CYS A 105 0.11 -9.72 -9.36
CA CYS A 105 -0.80 -10.88 -9.39
C CYS A 105 -1.97 -10.65 -10.34
N GLY A 106 -2.56 -11.75 -10.84
CA GLY A 106 -3.74 -11.70 -11.69
C GLY A 106 -3.44 -11.50 -13.17
N GLY A 107 -4.39 -10.88 -13.88
CA GLY A 107 -4.25 -10.57 -15.31
C GLY A 107 -3.30 -9.40 -15.56
N LEU A 108 -2.72 -9.34 -16.77
CA LEU A 108 -1.91 -8.21 -17.18
C LEU A 108 -2.79 -7.01 -17.53
N CYS A 109 -2.39 -5.83 -17.07
CA CYS A 109 -3.00 -4.54 -17.38
C CYS A 109 -1.90 -3.57 -17.82
N PRO A 110 -2.16 -2.64 -18.76
CA PRO A 110 -1.23 -1.57 -19.07
C PRO A 110 -0.82 -0.79 -17.80
N GLY A 111 0.47 -0.53 -17.63
CA GLY A 111 1.00 0.31 -16.55
C GLY A 111 1.59 -0.44 -15.35
N LEU A 112 1.55 -1.78 -15.28
CA LEU A 112 2.16 -2.53 -14.17
C LEU A 112 3.65 -2.20 -13.97
N ASN A 113 4.42 -2.16 -15.06
CA ASN A 113 5.82 -1.74 -15.00
C ASN A 113 5.99 -0.28 -14.56
N THR A 114 5.07 0.61 -14.92
CA THR A 114 5.08 2.00 -14.44
C THR A 114 4.89 2.03 -12.92
N VAL A 115 3.92 1.27 -12.40
CA VAL A 115 3.68 1.15 -10.95
C VAL A 115 4.93 0.63 -10.23
N ILE A 116 5.54 -0.46 -10.71
CA ILE A 116 6.77 -1.01 -10.13
C ILE A 116 7.88 0.05 -10.10
N ARG A 117 8.10 0.74 -11.22
CA ARG A 117 9.12 1.79 -11.34
C ARG A 117 8.88 2.92 -10.34
N GLU A 118 7.68 3.49 -10.31
CA GLU A 118 7.39 4.65 -9.46
C GLU A 118 7.44 4.29 -7.97
N ILE A 119 7.06 3.07 -7.59
CA ILE A 119 7.23 2.59 -6.20
C ILE A 119 8.72 2.51 -5.86
N VAL A 120 9.54 1.86 -6.70
CA VAL A 120 10.97 1.70 -6.44
C VAL A 120 11.69 3.05 -6.41
N CYS A 121 11.41 3.93 -7.38
CA CYS A 121 11.99 5.27 -7.41
C CYS A 121 11.53 6.13 -6.23
N GLY A 122 10.25 6.06 -5.84
CA GLY A 122 9.73 6.77 -4.67
C GLY A 122 10.39 6.30 -3.37
N LEU A 123 10.43 4.99 -3.14
CA LEU A 123 11.12 4.40 -1.99
C LEU A 123 12.59 4.83 -1.92
N TYR A 124 13.31 4.75 -3.04
CA TYR A 124 14.74 5.06 -3.08
C TYR A 124 15.04 6.56 -2.94
N HIS A 125 14.42 7.41 -3.77
CA HIS A 125 14.78 8.83 -3.87
C HIS A 125 14.04 9.73 -2.86
N MET A 126 12.81 9.35 -2.48
CA MET A 126 11.99 10.17 -1.58
C MET A 126 12.11 9.72 -0.12
N TYR A 127 12.22 8.41 0.11
CA TYR A 127 12.20 7.82 1.44
C TYR A 127 13.53 7.17 1.86
N GLY A 128 14.55 7.13 1.00
CA GLY A 128 15.86 6.57 1.35
C GLY A 128 15.90 5.05 1.49
N VAL A 129 14.83 4.34 1.15
CA VAL A 129 14.73 2.88 1.28
C VAL A 129 15.52 2.20 0.16
N LYS A 130 16.58 1.47 0.54
CA LYS A 130 17.51 0.82 -0.41
C LYS A 130 17.27 -0.68 -0.59
N LYS A 131 16.53 -1.31 0.33
CA LYS A 131 16.24 -2.75 0.30
C LYS A 131 14.85 -2.95 -0.32
N VAL A 132 14.80 -3.15 -1.63
CA VAL A 132 13.56 -3.42 -2.36
C VAL A 132 13.68 -4.72 -3.15
N LEU A 133 12.73 -5.62 -2.98
CA LEU A 133 12.63 -6.90 -3.67
C LEU A 133 11.37 -6.95 -4.53
N GLY A 134 11.45 -7.67 -5.64
CA GLY A 134 10.33 -8.11 -6.44
C GLY A 134 10.13 -9.63 -6.30
N ILE A 135 8.89 -10.08 -6.18
CA ILE A 135 8.55 -11.51 -6.19
C ILE A 135 8.21 -11.95 -7.61
N ASP A 136 8.97 -12.90 -8.13
CA ASP A 136 8.77 -13.42 -9.48
C ASP A 136 7.63 -14.45 -9.53
N GLY A 137 6.74 -14.30 -10.52
CA GLY A 137 5.64 -15.24 -10.76
C GLY A 137 4.42 -15.06 -9.84
N GLY A 138 4.19 -13.86 -9.30
CA GLY A 138 3.05 -13.55 -8.42
C GLY A 138 3.13 -14.26 -7.06
N CYS A 139 1.99 -14.48 -6.38
CA CYS A 139 1.99 -15.01 -5.00
C CYS A 139 2.74 -16.35 -4.83
N LYS A 140 2.84 -17.18 -5.89
CA LYS A 140 3.58 -18.45 -5.83
C LYS A 140 5.09 -18.26 -5.66
N GLY A 141 5.63 -17.11 -6.05
CA GLY A 141 7.06 -16.80 -5.90
C GLY A 141 7.51 -16.76 -4.45
N PHE A 142 6.61 -16.43 -3.52
CA PHE A 142 6.90 -16.47 -2.08
C PHE A 142 7.26 -17.88 -1.58
N TYR A 143 6.68 -18.94 -2.16
CA TYR A 143 6.84 -20.31 -1.67
C TYR A 143 8.25 -20.87 -1.89
N VAL A 144 8.93 -20.35 -2.92
CA VAL A 144 10.27 -20.76 -3.32
C VAL A 144 11.30 -19.63 -3.14
N LYS A 145 10.89 -18.52 -2.51
CA LYS A 145 11.70 -17.32 -2.28
C LYS A 145 12.37 -16.79 -3.56
N ASN A 146 11.65 -16.86 -4.68
CA ASN A 146 12.15 -16.37 -5.95
C ASN A 146 12.04 -14.84 -5.99
N THR A 147 13.14 -14.18 -5.63
CA THR A 147 13.20 -12.73 -5.44
C THR A 147 14.16 -12.09 -6.43
N VAL A 148 13.83 -10.88 -6.87
CA VAL A 148 14.64 -10.05 -7.75
C VAL A 148 14.95 -8.75 -7.01
N HIS A 149 16.22 -8.37 -6.92
CA HIS A 149 16.58 -7.06 -6.37
C HIS A 149 16.09 -5.95 -7.30
N LEU A 150 15.40 -4.97 -6.73
CA LEU A 150 14.90 -3.81 -7.45
C LEU A 150 15.61 -2.54 -6.97
N ASP A 151 16.21 -1.82 -7.91
CA ASP A 151 16.79 -0.50 -7.69
C ASP A 151 16.47 0.41 -8.89
N PRO A 152 16.70 1.73 -8.80
CA PRO A 152 16.40 2.66 -9.90
C PRO A 152 17.06 2.32 -11.24
N LYS A 153 18.19 1.60 -11.24
CA LYS A 153 18.86 1.14 -12.47
C LYS A 153 18.12 -0.06 -13.05
N VAL A 154 17.73 -1.03 -12.23
CA VAL A 154 16.97 -2.22 -12.64
C VAL A 154 15.61 -1.84 -13.21
N VAL A 155 14.90 -0.91 -12.56
CA VAL A 155 13.59 -0.44 -13.04
C VAL A 155 13.69 0.67 -14.09
N ASN A 156 14.88 0.99 -14.57
CA ASN A 156 15.02 1.99 -15.60
C ASN A 156 14.33 1.51 -16.89
N ASP A 157 13.62 2.43 -17.56
CA ASP A 157 12.91 2.20 -18.83
C ASP A 157 11.83 1.10 -18.86
N ILE A 158 11.57 0.38 -17.77
CA ILE A 158 10.56 -0.70 -17.77
C ILE A 158 9.14 -0.18 -18.06
N HIS A 159 8.85 1.08 -17.70
CA HIS A 159 7.59 1.77 -17.98
C HIS A 159 7.28 1.89 -19.50
N LYS A 160 8.29 1.73 -20.36
CA LYS A 160 8.14 1.71 -21.83
C LYS A 160 7.76 0.32 -22.36
N ARG A 161 7.73 -0.71 -21.51
CA ARG A 161 7.47 -2.11 -21.85
C ARG A 161 6.10 -2.55 -21.36
N GLY A 162 5.36 -3.29 -22.18
CA GLY A 162 4.13 -3.96 -21.77
C GLY A 162 4.36 -5.08 -20.75
N GLY A 163 3.29 -5.48 -20.06
CA GLY A 163 3.33 -6.53 -19.04
C GLY A 163 3.96 -6.06 -17.72
N THR A 164 4.62 -6.99 -17.03
CA THR A 164 5.33 -6.79 -15.75
C THR A 164 6.68 -7.52 -15.80
N ILE A 165 7.74 -6.88 -15.30
CA ILE A 165 9.07 -7.51 -15.18
C ILE A 165 9.13 -8.62 -14.13
N LEU A 166 8.16 -8.68 -13.22
CA LEU A 166 8.08 -9.68 -12.15
C LEU A 166 7.25 -10.91 -12.51
N GLY A 167 6.73 -10.97 -13.75
CA GLY A 167 5.73 -11.96 -14.11
C GLY A 167 4.43 -11.83 -13.29
N THR A 168 3.48 -12.72 -13.53
CA THR A 168 2.24 -12.78 -12.75
C THR A 168 1.72 -14.20 -12.70
N SER A 169 0.91 -14.52 -11.71
CA SER A 169 0.18 -15.78 -11.64
C SER A 169 -1.29 -15.57 -11.32
N ARG A 170 -2.09 -16.57 -11.72
CA ARG A 170 -3.51 -16.72 -11.40
C ARG A 170 -3.69 -17.92 -10.47
N GLY A 171 -4.75 -17.89 -9.68
CA GLY A 171 -5.09 -18.94 -8.72
C GLY A 171 -5.05 -18.43 -7.28
N GLY A 172 -5.39 -19.31 -6.34
CA GLY A 172 -5.36 -19.00 -4.91
C GLY A 172 -3.94 -18.80 -4.37
N HIS A 173 -3.88 -18.35 -3.12
CA HIS A 173 -2.65 -18.20 -2.34
C HIS A 173 -2.75 -18.98 -1.04
N ASP A 174 -1.59 -19.40 -0.53
CA ASP A 174 -1.42 -20.03 0.78
C ASP A 174 -0.86 -18.98 1.73
N THR A 175 -1.73 -18.43 2.58
CA THR A 175 -1.39 -17.31 3.46
C THR A 175 -0.24 -17.63 4.39
N SER A 176 -0.23 -18.83 4.99
CA SER A 176 0.83 -19.24 5.92
C SER A 176 2.19 -19.22 5.24
N LYS A 177 2.31 -19.80 4.04
CA LYS A 177 3.58 -19.80 3.29
C LYS A 177 4.06 -18.41 2.90
N ILE A 178 3.14 -17.49 2.60
CA ILE A 178 3.50 -16.09 2.29
C ILE A 178 4.01 -15.40 3.55
N VAL A 179 3.33 -15.57 4.68
CA VAL A 179 3.72 -14.97 5.96
C VAL A 179 5.07 -15.51 6.41
N ASP A 180 5.29 -16.82 6.36
CA ASP A 180 6.57 -17.45 6.69
C ASP A 180 7.70 -16.88 5.81
N SER A 181 7.44 -16.71 4.51
CA SER A 181 8.40 -16.13 3.56
C SER A 181 8.72 -14.65 3.83
N ILE A 182 7.79 -13.88 4.41
CA ILE A 182 7.99 -12.48 4.77
C ILE A 182 8.72 -12.33 6.12
N GLN A 183 8.52 -13.27 7.04
CA GLN A 183 9.13 -13.26 8.37
C GLN A 183 10.60 -13.68 8.38
N ASP A 184 10.99 -14.55 7.44
CA ASP A 184 12.37 -15.04 7.26
C ASP A 184 13.32 -13.98 6.67
#